data_AF-A0A915ND07-F1
#
_entry.id   AF-A0A915ND07-F1
#
_cell.length_a   1.000
_cell.length_b   1.000
_cell.length_c   1.000
_cell.angle_alpha   90.00
_cell.angle_beta   90.00
_cell.angle_gamma   90.00
#
_symmetry.space_group_name_H-M   'P 1'
#
loop_
_entity.id
_entity.type
_entity.pdbx_description
1 polymer ?
#
loop_
_entity_poly.entity_id
_entity_poly.type
_entity_poly.pdbx_seq_one_letter_code
_entity_poly.pdbx_strand_id
1 'polypeptide(L)'
;MYTVECPVETLKYYDRKFLTNTFFNSSATYRLDSDVYMPHDALTKITPKTPKEYIWDQKDVLAKVKNKTKFVFQAISHCNSESGRDIITKRMSELIKLDLVGDCYGVYCDLECYNRELG
;
A
#
# COMPACT_ATOMS: atom_id res chain seq x y z
N MET A 1 14.73 -14.06 6.81
CA MET A 1 13.25 -14.09 6.72
C MET A 1 12.82 -12.94 5.84
N TYR A 2 11.96 -13.15 4.84
CA TYR A 2 11.42 -12.06 4.03
C TYR A 2 10.03 -11.72 4.56
N THR A 3 9.83 -10.47 4.96
CA THR A 3 8.55 -9.95 5.44
C THR A 3 8.33 -8.60 4.78
N VAL A 4 7.27 -8.48 3.99
CA VAL A 4 6.80 -7.19 3.45
C VAL A 4 5.85 -6.51 4.45
N GLU A 5 6.04 -6.81 5.72
CA GLU A 5 5.18 -6.35 6.80
C GLU A 5 5.61 -4.96 7.25
N CYS A 6 4.65 -4.20 7.78
CA CYS A 6 4.93 -2.87 8.32
C CYS A 6 5.90 -2.93 9.53
N PRO A 7 6.55 -1.82 9.91
CA PRO A 7 7.66 -1.82 10.87
C PRO A 7 7.28 -2.40 12.23
N VAL A 8 6.06 -2.11 12.69
CA VAL A 8 5.51 -2.61 13.96
C VAL A 8 5.38 -4.14 13.95
N GLU A 9 4.95 -4.70 12.82
CA GLU A 9 4.81 -6.14 12.63
C GLU A 9 6.13 -6.84 12.33
N THR A 10 7.16 -6.11 11.88
CA THR A 10 8.52 -6.67 11.70
C THR A 10 9.29 -6.72 13.01
N LEU A 11 9.11 -5.74 13.91
CA LEU A 11 9.83 -5.65 15.19
C LEU A 11 9.59 -6.85 16.11
N LYS A 12 8.39 -7.44 16.11
CA LYS A 12 8.07 -8.63 16.93
C LYS A 12 8.97 -9.82 16.62
N TYR A 13 9.50 -9.89 15.40
CA TYR A 13 10.41 -10.95 15.01
C TYR A 13 11.85 -10.69 15.48
N TYR A 14 12.22 -9.46 15.80
CA TYR A 14 13.53 -9.19 16.41
C TYR A 14 13.58 -9.57 17.91
N ASP A 15 12.44 -9.94 18.51
CA ASP A 15 12.41 -10.51 19.86
C ASP A 15 13.02 -11.92 19.84
N ARG A 16 14.09 -12.11 20.62
CA ARG A 16 14.83 -13.36 20.79
C ARG A 16 14.00 -14.50 21.39
N LYS A 17 12.83 -14.19 21.97
CA LYS A 17 11.86 -15.20 22.39
C LYS A 17 11.25 -15.95 21.19
N PHE A 18 11.12 -15.29 20.05
CA PHE A 18 10.55 -15.87 18.83
C PHE A 18 11.62 -16.26 17.80
N LEU A 19 12.68 -15.44 17.63
CA LEU A 19 13.86 -15.80 16.84
C LEU A 19 15.00 -16.27 17.75
N THR A 20 14.99 -17.57 18.03
CA THR A 20 16.04 -18.27 18.79
C THR A 20 17.38 -18.27 18.04
N ASN A 21 18.45 -18.73 18.71
CA ASN A 21 19.82 -18.76 18.15
C ASN A 21 20.00 -19.68 16.92
N THR A 22 18.97 -20.40 16.49
CA THR A 22 18.99 -21.25 15.28
C THR A 22 18.66 -20.48 14.01
N PHE A 23 18.24 -19.22 14.11
CA PHE A 23 17.95 -18.35 12.96
C PHE A 23 19.12 -17.41 12.69
N PHE A 24 19.45 -17.24 11.41
CA PHE A 24 20.39 -16.23 10.96
C PHE A 24 19.70 -14.86 10.90
N ASN A 25 20.37 -13.83 11.42
CA ASN A 25 19.88 -12.45 11.43
C ASN A 25 20.06 -11.86 10.03
N SER A 26 19.14 -12.18 9.12
CA SER A 26 19.09 -11.56 7.79
C SER A 26 17.67 -11.12 7.47
N SER A 27 17.56 -9.84 7.12
CA SER A 27 16.35 -9.10 6.83
C SER A 27 16.31 -8.66 5.37
N ALA A 28 15.14 -8.77 4.75
CA ALA A 28 14.89 -8.32 3.39
C ALA A 28 13.63 -7.44 3.39
N THR A 29 13.80 -6.11 3.41
CA THR A 29 12.69 -5.15 3.60
C THR A 29 12.93 -3.85 2.82
N TYR A 30 11.93 -2.98 2.78
CA TYR A 30 12.05 -1.63 2.19
C TYR A 30 12.89 -0.65 3.03
N ARG A 31 13.30 -1.03 4.25
CA ARG A 31 14.14 -0.16 5.08
C ARG A 31 15.57 -0.14 4.58
N LEU A 32 16.18 1.05 4.60
CA LEU A 32 17.56 1.28 4.17
C LEU A 32 18.60 0.55 5.03
N ASP A 33 18.24 0.13 6.23
CA ASP A 33 19.11 -0.58 7.18
C ASP A 33 18.92 -2.11 7.16
N SER A 34 18.20 -2.65 6.17
CA SER A 34 18.06 -4.10 5.99
C SER A 34 19.23 -4.72 5.21
N ASP A 35 19.51 -6.01 5.46
CA ASP A 35 20.62 -6.73 4.81
C ASP A 35 20.40 -6.85 3.28
N VAL A 36 19.14 -7.03 2.87
CA VAL A 36 18.70 -7.00 1.47
C VAL A 36 17.68 -5.89 1.30
N TYR A 37 18.11 -4.77 0.72
CA TYR A 37 17.26 -3.62 0.46
C TYR A 37 16.25 -3.90 -0.66
N MET A 38 14.96 -3.86 -0.33
CA MET A 38 13.82 -4.11 -1.22
C MET A 38 12.83 -2.94 -1.19
N PRO A 39 13.18 -1.77 -1.77
CA PRO A 39 12.32 -0.59 -1.74
C PRO A 39 11.00 -0.80 -2.49
N HIS A 40 10.03 0.06 -2.17
CA HIS A 40 8.88 0.25 -3.04
C HIS A 40 9.29 0.85 -4.39
N ASP A 41 8.40 0.75 -5.37
CA ASP A 41 8.59 1.39 -6.67
C ASP A 41 8.83 2.89 -6.51
N ALA A 42 9.72 3.42 -7.35
CA ALA A 42 10.09 4.83 -7.37
C ALA A 42 9.75 5.45 -8.71
N LEU A 43 9.25 6.69 -8.68
CA LEU A 43 9.09 7.48 -9.89
C LEU A 43 10.46 7.89 -10.42
N THR A 44 10.78 7.48 -11.64
CA THR A 44 12.03 7.84 -12.31
C THR A 44 11.77 8.77 -13.49
N LYS A 45 12.77 9.60 -13.82
CA LYS A 45 12.66 10.51 -14.97
C LYS A 45 12.61 9.69 -16.26
N ILE A 46 11.67 10.00 -17.13
CA ILE A 46 11.60 9.40 -18.48
C ILE A 46 12.87 9.81 -19.24
N THR A 47 13.56 8.82 -19.79
CA THR A 47 14.76 8.99 -20.62
C THR A 47 14.54 8.34 -21.99
N PRO A 48 15.40 8.62 -22.99
CA PRO A 48 15.32 7.93 -24.29
C PRO A 48 15.48 6.40 -24.21
N LYS A 49 15.97 5.86 -23.08
CA LYS A 49 16.11 4.42 -22.84
C LYS A 49 14.88 3.80 -22.15
N THR A 50 13.92 4.62 -21.70
CA THR A 50 12.71 4.12 -21.03
C THR A 50 11.87 3.35 -22.04
N PRO A 51 11.53 2.06 -21.78
CA PRO A 51 10.69 1.28 -22.69
C PRO A 51 9.33 1.93 -22.89
N LYS A 52 8.80 1.85 -24.12
CA LYS A 52 7.56 2.55 -24.50
C LYS A 52 6.36 2.09 -23.68
N GLU A 53 6.34 0.84 -23.24
CA GLU A 53 5.27 0.30 -22.37
C GLU A 53 5.15 1.02 -21.02
N TYR A 54 6.20 1.70 -20.55
CA TYR A 54 6.17 2.48 -19.31
C TYR A 54 5.84 3.96 -19.53
N ILE A 55 5.76 4.41 -20.79
CA ILE A 55 5.48 5.81 -21.13
C ILE A 55 4.01 5.90 -21.54
N TRP A 56 3.22 6.60 -20.72
CA TRP A 56 1.80 6.80 -21.01
C TRP A 56 1.63 8.00 -21.94
N ASP A 57 0.73 7.88 -22.93
CA ASP A 57 0.39 9.01 -23.79
C ASP A 57 -0.31 10.11 -22.99
N GLN A 58 0.12 11.35 -23.18
CA GLN A 58 -0.41 12.47 -22.41
C GLN A 58 -1.90 12.70 -22.65
N LYS A 59 -2.41 12.49 -23.88
CA LYS A 59 -3.83 12.64 -24.18
C LYS A 59 -4.65 11.57 -23.48
N ASP A 60 -4.15 10.35 -23.45
CA ASP A 60 -4.80 9.24 -22.73
C ASP A 60 -4.84 9.50 -21.22
N VAL A 61 -3.73 9.97 -20.65
CA VAL A 61 -3.67 10.37 -19.23
C VAL A 61 -4.68 11.47 -18.93
N LEU A 62 -4.71 12.53 -19.74
CA LEU A 62 -5.65 13.64 -19.56
C LEU A 62 -7.11 13.20 -19.70
N ALA A 63 -7.41 12.34 -20.66
CA ALA A 63 -8.75 11.78 -20.83
C ALA A 63 -9.19 10.95 -19.61
N LYS A 64 -8.31 10.09 -19.08
CA LYS A 64 -8.56 9.31 -17.87
C LYS A 64 -8.76 10.20 -16.65
N VAL A 65 -7.89 11.20 -16.44
CA VAL A 65 -7.99 12.13 -15.31
C VAL A 65 -9.27 12.95 -15.38
N LYS A 66 -9.68 13.42 -16.56
CA LYS A 66 -10.90 14.21 -16.74
C LYS A 66 -12.17 13.41 -16.43
N ASN A 67 -12.17 12.10 -16.71
CA ASN A 67 -13.31 11.22 -16.48
C ASN A 67 -13.34 10.63 -15.07
N LYS A 68 -12.28 10.80 -14.28
CA LYS A 68 -12.19 10.26 -12.92
C LYS A 68 -13.12 11.02 -11.98
N THR A 69 -14.13 10.34 -11.46
CA THR A 69 -15.16 10.92 -10.56
C THR A 69 -14.89 10.62 -9.09
N LYS A 70 -14.19 9.52 -8.80
CA LYS A 70 -13.85 9.09 -7.44
C LYS A 70 -12.50 9.67 -7.02
N PHE A 71 -12.44 10.19 -5.81
CA PHE A 71 -11.24 10.86 -5.31
C PHE A 71 -10.34 9.86 -4.57
N VAL A 72 -10.83 9.28 -3.49
CA VAL A 72 -10.10 8.32 -2.66
C VAL A 72 -11.02 7.15 -2.32
N PHE A 73 -10.51 5.95 -2.58
CA PHE A 73 -11.15 4.69 -2.25
C PHE A 73 -10.26 3.90 -1.30
N GLN A 74 -10.86 3.23 -0.31
CA GLN A 74 -10.14 2.41 0.65
C GLN A 74 -10.96 1.17 1.02
N ALA A 75 -10.35 -0.01 0.80
CA ALA A 75 -10.90 -1.30 1.18
C ALA A 75 -10.12 -1.89 2.36
N ILE A 76 -10.76 -2.06 3.53
CA ILE A 76 -10.12 -2.57 4.75
C ILE A 76 -11.02 -3.56 5.49
N SER A 77 -10.45 -4.72 5.82
CA SER A 77 -11.08 -5.71 6.72
C SER A 77 -10.40 -5.84 8.09
N HIS A 78 -9.15 -5.40 8.26
CA HIS A 78 -8.44 -5.49 9.54
C HIS A 78 -8.55 -4.19 10.32
N CYS A 79 -9.39 -4.14 11.35
CA CYS A 79 -9.73 -2.94 12.11
C CYS A 79 -8.84 -2.76 13.35
N ASN A 80 -8.77 -1.54 13.88
CA ASN A 80 -7.99 -1.18 15.07
C ASN A 80 -6.51 -1.59 14.92
N SER A 81 -5.94 -1.32 13.75
CA SER A 81 -4.52 -1.60 13.50
C SER A 81 -3.64 -0.74 14.40
N GLU A 82 -2.56 -1.33 14.93
CA GLU A 82 -1.55 -0.61 15.72
C GLU A 82 -0.93 0.57 14.97
N SER A 83 -0.97 0.55 13.63
CA SER A 83 -0.55 1.67 12.78
C SER A 83 -1.38 2.95 12.98
N GLY A 84 -2.54 2.87 13.63
CA GLY A 84 -3.47 3.99 13.79
C GLY A 84 -4.16 4.42 12.49
N ARG A 85 -4.04 3.62 11.41
CA ARG A 85 -4.61 3.91 10.09
C ARG A 85 -6.10 4.28 10.17
N ASP A 86 -6.85 3.60 11.04
CA ASP A 86 -8.30 3.79 11.16
C ASP A 86 -8.64 5.18 11.74
N ILE A 87 -7.80 5.70 12.63
CA ILE A 87 -7.91 7.06 13.19
C ILE A 87 -7.66 8.10 12.09
N ILE A 88 -6.63 7.88 11.26
CA ILE A 88 -6.30 8.76 10.13
C ILE A 88 -7.46 8.77 9.13
N THR A 89 -7.97 7.60 8.74
CA THR A 89 -9.12 7.51 7.84
C THR A 89 -10.32 8.26 8.40
N LYS A 90 -10.63 8.09 9.69
CA LYS A 90 -11.75 8.79 10.33
C LYS A 90 -11.60 10.31 10.30
N ARG A 91 -10.40 10.85 10.58
CA ARG A 91 -10.15 12.30 10.48
C ARG A 91 -10.18 12.80 9.05
N MET A 92 -9.74 11.97 8.11
CA MET A 92 -9.71 12.32 6.70
C MET A 92 -11.12 12.34 6.08
N SER A 93 -12.02 11.43 6.49
CA SER A 93 -13.41 11.42 6.03
C SER A 93 -14.21 12.64 6.49
N GLU A 94 -13.77 13.33 7.55
CA GLU A 94 -14.35 14.61 8.00
C GLU A 94 -14.00 15.77 7.03
N LEU A 95 -12.91 15.64 6.26
CA LEU A 95 -12.37 16.71 5.41
C LEU A 95 -12.60 16.48 3.91
N ILE A 96 -12.58 15.22 3.47
CA ILE A 96 -12.73 14.83 2.08
C ILE A 96 -13.66 13.62 1.95
N LYS A 97 -14.31 13.50 0.78
CA LYS A 97 -15.13 12.33 0.48
C LYS A 97 -14.22 11.10 0.29
N LEU A 98 -14.39 10.11 1.16
CA LEU A 98 -13.75 8.81 1.07
C LEU A 98 -14.79 7.73 0.76
N ASP A 99 -14.52 6.91 -0.25
CA ASP A 99 -15.31 5.71 -0.55
C ASP A 99 -14.71 4.54 0.26
N LEU A 100 -15.34 4.20 1.39
CA LEU A 100 -14.83 3.23 2.37
C LEU A 100 -15.61 1.92 2.30
N VAL A 101 -14.90 0.80 2.15
CA VAL A 101 -15.49 -0.54 2.10
C VAL A 101 -14.67 -1.56 2.89
N GLY A 102 -15.24 -2.73 3.12
CA GLY A 102 -14.67 -3.84 3.89
C GLY A 102 -15.31 -4.01 5.26
N ASP A 103 -14.85 -5.02 5.99
CA ASP A 103 -15.49 -5.45 7.25
C ASP A 103 -15.50 -4.36 8.31
N CYS A 104 -14.50 -3.48 8.32
CA CYS A 104 -14.44 -2.35 9.26
C CYS A 104 -15.54 -1.30 9.06
N TYR A 105 -16.19 -1.31 7.90
CA TYR A 105 -17.26 -0.38 7.54
C TYR A 105 -18.59 -1.11 7.29
N GLY A 106 -18.64 -2.43 7.47
CA GLY A 106 -19.86 -3.23 7.25
C GLY A 106 -20.31 -3.30 5.79
N VAL A 107 -19.42 -2.98 4.84
CA VAL A 107 -19.71 -3.02 3.41
C VAL A 107 -18.87 -4.12 2.78
N TYR A 108 -19.49 -5.24 2.46
CA TYR A 108 -18.81 -6.32 1.74
C TYR A 108 -18.43 -5.85 0.33
N CYS A 109 -17.17 -6.02 -0.05
CA CYS A 109 -16.65 -5.69 -1.37
C CYS A 109 -15.80 -6.85 -1.87
N ASP A 110 -16.32 -7.55 -2.86
CA ASP A 110 -15.64 -8.62 -3.57
C ASP A 110 -14.72 -8.07 -4.68
N LEU A 111 -14.14 -8.97 -5.46
CA LEU A 111 -13.25 -8.60 -6.57
C LEU A 111 -13.96 -7.77 -7.64
N GLU A 112 -15.24 -8.03 -7.90
CA GLU A 112 -16.02 -7.27 -8.87
C GLU A 112 -16.26 -5.83 -8.39
N CYS A 113 -16.68 -5.70 -7.13
CA CYS A 113 -16.75 -4.41 -6.44
C CYS A 113 -15.42 -3.66 -6.51
N TYR A 114 -14.31 -4.30 -6.14
CA TYR A 114 -12.98 -3.66 -6.15
C TYR A 114 -12.56 -3.17 -7.55
N ASN A 115 -12.78 -3.99 -8.58
CA ASN A 115 -12.43 -3.62 -9.96
C ASN A 115 -13.29 -2.44 -10.47
N ARG A 116 -14.55 -2.33 -10.04
CA ARG A 116 -15.41 -1.19 -10.34
C ARG A 116 -14.95 0.11 -9.67
N GLU A 117 -14.25 0.02 -8.55
CA GLU A 117 -13.70 1.17 -7.82
C GLU A 117 -12.36 1.65 -8.40
N LEU A 118 -11.65 0.79 -9.15
CA LEU A 118 -10.39 1.12 -9.85
C LEU A 118 -10.59 1.79 -11.22
N GLY A 119 -11.77 1.68 -11.81
CA GLY A 119 -12.14 2.26 -13.11
C GLY A 119 -12.52 3.73 -13.03
#